data_AF-A0A0S8EV43-F1
#
_entry.id   AF-A0A0S8EV43-F1
#
_cell.length_a   1.000
_cell.length_b   1.000
_cell.length_c   1.000
_cell.angle_alpha   90.00
_cell.angle_beta   90.00
_cell.angle_gamma   90.00
#
_symmetry.space_group_name_H-M   'P 1'
#
loop_
_entity.id
_entity.type
_entity.pdbx_description
1 polymer ?
#
loop_
_entity_poly.entity_id
_entity_poly.type
_entity_poly.pdbx_seq_one_letter_code
_entity_poly.pdbx_strand_id
1 'polypeptide(L)'
;MKTLQKILAGLIAITGLSGLSGCVSEMAAVTTAGELGPDDIAIVGKIEIVPPLDKFDQSGLKTLGSGKFKGKVQIVFDTKQPPATYYLGGYILTESQASYSGYQGRNASISVGTILVPGGLKFHTANKTRALYIGTIRYYRDDYNTITKVRVINQYKSANREFRERTGAKFNLQRVKTTRFKMKPLNPMGG
;
A
#
# COMPACT_ATOMS: atom_id res chain seq x y z
N MET A 1 0.32 -7.05 -30.81
CA MET A 1 0.74 -5.80 -30.13
C MET A 1 -0.38 -5.29 -29.26
N LYS A 2 -0.22 -5.33 -27.93
CA LYS A 2 -0.81 -4.41 -26.94
C LYS A 2 -0.09 -4.64 -25.61
N THR A 3 0.62 -3.62 -25.19
CA THR A 3 1.58 -3.54 -24.09
C THR A 3 0.89 -3.82 -22.75
N LEU A 4 1.22 -4.97 -22.16
CA LEU A 4 0.86 -5.33 -20.79
C LEU A 4 1.60 -4.37 -19.85
N GLN A 5 0.91 -3.35 -19.34
CA GLN A 5 1.44 -2.44 -18.33
C GLN A 5 1.89 -3.25 -17.11
N LYS A 6 3.21 -3.29 -16.90
CA LYS A 6 3.86 -3.86 -15.74
C LYS A 6 3.43 -3.07 -14.51
N ILE A 7 2.42 -3.54 -13.79
CA ILE A 7 2.09 -3.03 -12.45
C ILE A 7 3.32 -3.30 -11.57
N LEU A 8 3.97 -2.20 -11.19
CA LEU A 8 5.20 -2.09 -10.40
C LEU A 8 5.22 -3.02 -9.19
N ALA A 9 6.28 -3.82 -9.06
CA ALA A 9 6.73 -4.37 -7.79
C ALA A 9 7.41 -3.24 -6.99
N GLY A 10 6.80 -2.83 -5.87
CA GLY A 10 7.34 -1.85 -4.95
C GLY A 10 7.90 -2.51 -3.70
N LEU A 11 9.12 -2.15 -3.33
CA LEU A 11 9.73 -2.49 -2.05
C LEU A 11 9.36 -1.37 -1.06
N ILE A 12 8.82 -1.65 0.11
CA ILE A 12 8.51 -0.59 1.10
C ILE A 12 9.42 -0.78 2.32
N ALA A 13 10.20 0.25 2.65
CA ALA A 13 10.96 0.31 3.90
C ALA A 13 10.05 0.83 5.02
N ILE A 14 10.18 0.28 6.23
CA ILE A 14 9.51 0.77 7.44
C ILE A 14 10.60 1.05 8.47
N THR A 15 10.73 2.30 8.90
CA THR A 15 11.65 2.71 9.96
C THR A 15 11.04 2.48 11.35
N GLY A 16 11.83 1.96 12.28
CA GLY A 16 11.44 1.78 13.68
C GLY A 16 11.29 3.14 14.41
N LEU A 17 10.17 3.31 15.10
CA LEU A 17 9.66 4.56 15.65
C LEU A 17 10.52 5.16 16.79
N SER A 18 10.69 6.48 16.79
CA SER A 18 10.88 7.29 18.01
C SER A 18 10.48 8.75 17.76
N GLY A 19 9.54 9.27 18.56
CA GLY A 19 9.27 10.71 18.71
C GLY A 19 7.92 11.19 18.15
N LEU A 20 7.05 11.65 19.06
CA LEU A 20 5.77 12.28 18.77
C LEU A 20 5.93 13.53 17.88
N SER A 21 5.72 13.37 16.59
CA SER A 21 5.10 14.36 15.71
C SER A 21 4.57 13.56 14.52
N GLY A 22 3.25 13.60 14.30
CA GLY A 22 2.59 12.84 13.24
C GLY A 22 2.87 13.43 11.85
N CYS A 23 4.13 13.50 11.45
CA CYS A 23 4.47 13.57 10.03
C CYS A 23 4.18 12.18 9.46
N VAL A 24 3.09 12.05 8.72
CA VAL A 24 2.89 10.90 7.83
C VAL A 24 3.94 11.03 6.73
N SER A 25 5.11 10.46 6.95
CA SER A 25 6.17 10.40 5.94
C SER A 25 5.71 9.46 4.82
N GLU A 26 5.48 10.01 3.63
CA GLU A 26 5.26 9.21 2.43
C GLU A 26 6.59 8.49 2.12
N MET A 27 6.67 7.20 2.44
CA MET A 27 7.84 6.41 2.13
C MET A 27 7.76 5.99 0.66
N ALA A 28 8.71 6.47 -0.14
CA ALA A 28 8.84 6.06 -1.53
C ALA A 28 9.17 4.55 -1.60
N ALA A 29 8.77 3.91 -2.70
CA ALA A 29 9.17 2.54 -2.95
C ALA A 29 10.70 2.48 -3.09
N VAL A 30 11.35 1.65 -2.27
CA VAL A 30 12.78 1.43 -2.34
C VAL A 30 13.12 0.73 -3.65
N THR A 31 14.06 1.29 -4.41
CA THR A 31 14.43 0.75 -5.72
C THR A 31 15.70 -0.08 -5.68
N THR A 32 16.59 0.21 -4.73
CA THR A 32 17.90 -0.43 -4.60
C THR A 32 18.21 -0.83 -3.16
N ALA A 33 19.17 -1.74 -2.98
CA ALA A 33 19.63 -2.18 -1.66
C ALA A 33 20.28 -1.09 -0.80
N GLY A 34 20.77 -0.01 -1.42
CA GLY A 34 21.50 1.07 -0.74
C GLY A 34 20.59 2.02 0.04
N GLU A 35 19.29 2.04 -0.30
CA GLU A 35 18.29 2.90 0.33
C GLU A 35 17.77 2.32 1.66
N LEU A 36 18.14 1.08 2.01
CA LEU A 36 17.74 0.45 3.27
C LEU A 36 18.73 0.77 4.40
N GLY A 37 18.24 1.46 5.42
CA GLY A 37 18.93 1.66 6.68
C GLY A 37 19.24 0.35 7.41
N PRO A 38 20.10 0.39 8.44
CA PRO A 38 20.54 -0.81 9.16
C PRO A 38 19.38 -1.61 9.79
N ASP A 39 18.34 -0.90 10.25
CA ASP A 39 17.17 -1.48 10.93
C ASP A 39 15.92 -1.58 10.03
N ASP A 40 16.05 -1.19 8.76
CA ASP A 40 14.92 -1.22 7.83
C ASP A 40 14.61 -2.65 7.38
N ILE A 41 13.31 -2.93 7.29
CA ILE A 41 12.78 -4.15 6.71
C ILE A 41 12.15 -3.82 5.36
N ALA A 42 12.65 -4.47 4.32
CA ALA A 42 12.06 -4.42 2.98
C ALA A 42 10.86 -5.36 2.88
N ILE A 43 9.69 -4.81 2.57
CA ILE A 43 8.50 -5.61 2.26
C ILE A 43 8.38 -5.75 0.75
N VAL A 44 8.30 -7.00 0.29
CA VAL A 44 8.29 -7.39 -1.12
C VAL A 44 6.98 -8.07 -1.45
N GLY A 45 6.22 -7.46 -2.35
CA GLY A 45 4.96 -8.00 -2.79
C GLY A 45 4.39 -7.22 -3.97
N LYS A 46 3.20 -7.64 -4.39
CA LYS A 46 2.44 -6.96 -5.43
C LYS A 46 1.00 -6.81 -4.98
N ILE A 47 0.38 -5.70 -5.36
CA ILE A 47 -1.06 -5.50 -5.20
C ILE A 47 -1.67 -5.47 -6.59
N GLU A 48 -2.75 -6.22 -6.77
CA GLU A 48 -3.51 -6.30 -8.01
C GLU A 48 -4.99 -6.06 -7.71
N ILE A 49 -5.64 -5.30 -8.59
CA ILE A 49 -7.07 -5.02 -8.52
C ILE A 49 -7.70 -5.59 -9.78
N VAL A 50 -8.82 -6.30 -9.63
CA VAL A 50 -9.52 -7.01 -10.70
C VAL A 50 -11.03 -6.72 -10.61
N PRO A 51 -11.66 -6.08 -11.61
CA PRO A 51 -11.05 -5.49 -12.80
C PRO A 51 -10.05 -4.37 -12.46
N PRO A 52 -9.05 -4.12 -13.32
CA PRO A 52 -8.10 -3.03 -13.13
C PRO A 52 -8.84 -1.70 -13.02
N LEU A 53 -8.26 -0.71 -12.33
CA LEU A 53 -8.78 0.65 -12.32
C LEU A 53 -8.81 1.19 -13.75
N ASP A 54 -9.94 1.75 -14.15
CA ASP A 54 -10.04 2.46 -15.42
C ASP A 54 -9.64 3.94 -15.26
N LYS A 55 -9.65 4.67 -16.38
CA LYS A 55 -9.28 6.10 -16.40
C LYS A 55 -10.29 7.01 -15.71
N PHE A 56 -11.53 6.55 -15.54
CA PHE A 56 -12.64 7.28 -14.93
C PHE A 56 -12.71 7.05 -13.42
N ASP A 57 -12.29 5.88 -12.93
CA ASP A 57 -12.18 5.52 -11.50
C ASP A 57 -11.33 6.53 -10.71
N GLN A 58 -10.43 7.29 -11.36
CA GLN A 58 -9.60 8.33 -10.74
C GLN A 58 -9.71 9.70 -11.42
N SER A 59 -10.76 9.92 -12.20
CA SER A 59 -10.97 11.18 -12.93
C SER A 59 -11.34 12.36 -12.02
N GLY A 60 -11.80 12.07 -10.80
CA GLY A 60 -12.11 13.06 -9.76
C GLY A 60 -10.89 13.59 -9.00
N LEU A 61 -9.68 13.10 -9.27
CA LEU A 61 -8.45 13.64 -8.67
C LEU A 61 -8.09 14.97 -9.35
N LYS A 62 -8.63 16.09 -8.84
CA LYS A 62 -8.49 17.43 -9.46
C LYS A 62 -7.77 18.46 -8.58
N THR A 63 -7.40 18.11 -7.36
CA THR A 63 -6.79 19.01 -6.36
C THR A 63 -5.27 18.82 -6.23
N LEU A 64 -4.66 19.64 -5.36
CA LEU A 64 -3.25 19.56 -4.94
C LEU A 64 -2.87 18.11 -4.59
N GLY A 65 -1.85 17.58 -5.29
CA GLY A 65 -1.36 16.22 -5.08
C GLY A 65 -2.05 15.13 -5.91
N SER A 66 -3.07 15.44 -6.73
CA SER A 66 -3.76 14.49 -7.62
C SER A 66 -2.82 13.64 -8.49
N GLY A 67 -1.80 14.25 -9.10
CA GLY A 67 -0.76 13.54 -9.87
C GLY A 67 0.07 12.56 -9.03
N LYS A 68 0.14 12.76 -7.71
CA LYS A 68 0.86 11.86 -6.80
C LYS A 68 0.10 10.58 -6.50
N PHE A 69 -1.23 10.59 -6.58
CA PHE A 69 -2.08 9.43 -6.23
C PHE A 69 -2.63 8.67 -7.43
N LYS A 70 -2.67 9.31 -8.61
CA LYS A 70 -3.15 8.67 -9.83
C LYS A 70 -2.31 7.44 -10.19
N GLY A 71 -2.98 6.30 -10.38
CA GLY A 71 -2.38 5.00 -10.65
C GLY A 71 -1.65 4.37 -9.46
N LYS A 72 -1.77 4.94 -8.25
CA LYS A 72 -1.09 4.46 -7.04
C LYS A 72 -2.08 3.93 -6.01
N VAL A 73 -1.62 2.97 -5.21
CA VAL A 73 -2.32 2.47 -4.02
C VAL A 73 -1.57 2.99 -2.81
N GLN A 74 -2.27 3.63 -1.88
CA GLN A 74 -1.67 4.00 -0.61
C GLN A 74 -1.82 2.85 0.37
N ILE A 75 -0.70 2.44 0.93
CA ILE A 75 -0.61 1.32 1.85
C ILE A 75 -0.20 1.85 3.21
N VAL A 76 -0.96 1.45 4.23
CA VAL A 76 -0.75 1.84 5.61
C VAL A 76 -0.25 0.62 6.36
N PHE A 77 0.92 0.76 6.97
CA PHE A 77 1.48 -0.23 7.86
C PHE A 77 1.27 0.23 9.28
N ASP A 78 0.58 -0.58 10.08
CA ASP A 78 0.54 -0.39 11.54
C ASP A 78 1.44 -1.44 12.19
N THR A 79 2.21 -1.01 13.18
CA THR A 79 3.09 -1.87 13.97
C THR A 79 2.62 -1.85 15.42
N LYS A 80 2.05 -2.96 15.88
CA LYS A 80 1.74 -3.15 17.31
C LYS A 80 2.89 -3.87 17.99
N GLN A 81 3.96 -3.12 18.29
CA GLN A 81 5.13 -3.48 19.12
C GLN A 81 5.87 -4.82 18.78
N PRO A 82 7.18 -4.92 19.06
CA PRO A 82 7.91 -6.19 18.95
C PRO A 82 7.41 -7.23 19.98
N PRO A 83 7.31 -8.54 19.64
CA PRO A 83 7.62 -9.15 18.34
C PRO A 83 6.60 -8.78 17.26
N ALA A 84 7.12 -8.20 16.18
CA ALA A 84 6.41 -7.27 15.30
C ALA A 84 5.33 -7.96 14.47
N THR A 85 4.09 -7.86 14.97
CA THR A 85 2.92 -8.06 14.13
C THR A 85 2.73 -6.81 13.28
N TYR A 86 2.90 -6.97 11.96
CA TYR A 86 2.57 -5.92 11.00
C TYR A 86 1.13 -6.10 10.52
N TYR A 87 0.41 -5.00 10.37
CA TYR A 87 -0.88 -4.94 9.70
C TYR A 87 -0.76 -4.14 8.41
N LEU A 88 -1.05 -4.78 7.29
CA LEU A 88 -1.10 -4.14 5.98
C LEU A 88 -2.54 -3.73 5.63
N GLY A 89 -2.90 -2.47 5.88
CA GLY A 89 -4.12 -1.86 5.36
C GLY A 89 -3.82 -1.00 4.13
N GLY A 90 -4.87 -0.49 3.48
CA GLY A 90 -4.68 0.46 2.40
C GLY A 90 -5.97 1.06 1.90
N TYR A 91 -5.81 2.12 1.12
CA TYR A 91 -6.88 2.73 0.35
C TYR A 91 -6.36 3.22 -0.98
N ILE A 92 -7.27 3.31 -1.93
CA ILE A 92 -7.02 3.88 -3.25
C ILE A 92 -7.84 5.16 -3.31
N LEU A 93 -7.19 6.30 -3.53
CA LEU A 93 -7.94 7.53 -3.79
C LEU A 93 -8.54 7.45 -5.19
N THR A 94 -9.84 7.66 -5.28
CA THR A 94 -10.60 7.74 -6.54
C THR A 94 -11.00 9.17 -6.86
N GLU A 95 -11.15 10.00 -5.83
CA GLU A 95 -11.57 11.39 -5.99
C GLU A 95 -10.91 12.26 -4.92
N SER A 96 -10.56 13.49 -5.31
CA SER A 96 -10.19 14.55 -4.39
C SER A 96 -10.57 15.87 -5.03
N GLN A 97 -11.60 16.52 -4.48
CA GLN A 97 -12.14 17.79 -4.93
C GLN A 97 -12.17 18.78 -3.76
N ALA A 98 -11.62 19.97 -3.97
CA ALA A 98 -11.69 21.06 -3.01
C ALA A 98 -12.77 22.02 -3.50
N SER A 99 -13.70 22.39 -2.64
CA SER A 99 -14.73 23.37 -2.93
C SER A 99 -14.56 24.54 -1.97
N TYR A 100 -14.61 25.76 -2.52
CA TYR A 100 -14.53 26.98 -1.73
C TYR A 100 -15.90 27.67 -1.74
N SER A 101 -16.37 28.10 -0.57
CA SER A 101 -17.66 28.80 -0.43
C SER A 101 -17.57 29.96 0.57
N GLY A 102 -18.62 30.80 0.60
CA GLY A 102 -18.70 31.99 1.46
C GLY A 102 -18.03 33.24 0.88
N TYR A 103 -18.22 34.38 1.54
CA TYR A 103 -17.64 35.66 1.13
C TYR A 103 -16.10 35.57 1.17
N GLN A 104 -15.47 35.83 0.02
CA GLN A 104 -14.02 35.67 -0.22
C GLN A 104 -13.47 34.23 -0.08
N GLY A 105 -14.30 33.18 -0.22
CA GLY A 105 -13.81 31.80 -0.22
C GLY A 105 -13.27 31.31 1.12
N ARG A 106 -13.74 31.89 2.24
CA ARG A 106 -13.30 31.56 3.60
C ARG A 106 -13.64 30.14 4.04
N ASN A 107 -14.60 29.48 3.39
CA ASN A 107 -14.91 28.09 3.66
C ASN A 107 -14.23 27.24 2.60
N ALA A 108 -13.43 26.27 3.02
CA ALA A 108 -12.90 25.23 2.16
C ALA A 108 -13.46 23.88 2.63
N SER A 109 -14.03 23.11 1.72
CA SER A 109 -14.36 21.71 1.93
C SER A 109 -13.53 20.84 1.00
N ILE A 110 -13.20 19.64 1.44
CA ILE A 110 -12.50 18.64 0.63
C ILE A 110 -13.38 17.39 0.60
N SER A 111 -13.82 17.00 -0.59
CA SER A 111 -14.46 15.72 -0.85
C SER A 111 -13.40 14.72 -1.30
N VAL A 112 -13.35 13.54 -0.67
CA VAL A 112 -12.40 12.47 -0.99
C VAL A 112 -13.17 11.17 -1.22
N GLY A 113 -13.02 10.59 -2.41
CA GLY A 113 -13.48 9.24 -2.71
C GLY A 113 -12.36 8.24 -2.47
N THR A 114 -12.66 7.13 -1.78
CA THR A 114 -11.69 6.07 -1.54
C THR A 114 -12.27 4.68 -1.77
N ILE A 115 -11.44 3.77 -2.30
CA ILE A 115 -11.68 2.33 -2.23
C ILE A 115 -10.89 1.81 -1.04
N LEU A 116 -11.59 1.32 -0.03
CA LEU A 116 -10.95 0.62 1.06
C LEU A 116 -10.44 -0.73 0.55
N VAL A 117 -9.19 -1.04 0.87
CA VAL A 117 -8.55 -2.30 0.53
C VAL A 117 -8.64 -3.19 1.78
N PRO A 118 -9.69 -4.04 1.91
CA PRO A 118 -9.97 -4.73 3.15
C PRO A 118 -9.02 -5.90 3.37
N GLY A 119 -8.64 -6.09 4.62
CA GLY A 119 -7.92 -7.28 5.04
C GLY A 119 -6.45 -7.02 5.28
N GLY A 120 -6.19 -6.36 6.42
CA GLY A 120 -4.92 -6.39 7.11
C GLY A 120 -4.17 -7.69 6.84
N LEU A 121 -3.01 -7.66 6.19
CA LEU A 121 -2.15 -8.84 6.27
C LEU A 121 -1.44 -8.80 7.61
N LYS A 122 -1.69 -9.84 8.41
CA LYS A 122 -0.89 -10.12 9.60
C LYS A 122 0.24 -11.08 9.22
N PHE A 123 1.46 -10.63 9.45
CA PHE A 123 2.66 -11.47 9.35
C PHE A 123 3.59 -11.20 10.52
N HIS A 124 4.33 -12.25 10.90
CA HIS A 124 5.37 -12.22 11.92
C HIS A 124 6.73 -12.32 11.24
N THR A 125 7.72 -11.63 11.79
CA THR A 125 9.10 -11.65 11.32
C THR A 125 9.96 -12.34 12.37
N ALA A 126 11.04 -12.99 11.94
CA ALA A 126 12.04 -13.48 12.87
C ALA A 126 13.03 -12.35 13.20
N ASN A 127 13.69 -12.45 14.34
CA ASN A 127 14.78 -11.54 14.68
C ASN A 127 15.83 -11.59 13.55
N LYS A 128 16.20 -10.43 13.00
CA LYS A 128 17.18 -10.22 11.90
C LYS A 128 16.65 -10.34 10.45
N THR A 129 15.34 -10.51 10.22
CA THR A 129 14.82 -10.51 8.85
C THR A 129 14.85 -9.10 8.23
N ARG A 130 15.59 -8.93 7.12
CA ARG A 130 15.71 -7.64 6.41
C ARG A 130 14.87 -7.53 5.15
N ALA A 131 14.33 -8.64 4.64
CA ALA A 131 13.46 -8.65 3.48
C ALA A 131 12.35 -9.71 3.64
N LEU A 132 11.11 -9.31 3.42
CA LEU A 132 9.91 -10.13 3.64
C LEU A 132 9.08 -10.23 2.37
N TYR A 133 8.85 -11.44 1.89
CA TYR A 133 7.92 -11.68 0.79
C TYR A 133 6.50 -11.96 1.32
N ILE A 134 5.57 -11.07 0.99
CA ILE A 134 4.18 -11.13 1.46
C ILE A 134 3.20 -11.72 0.43
N GLY A 135 3.67 -12.02 -0.79
CA GLY A 135 2.81 -12.50 -1.86
C GLY A 135 2.32 -11.42 -2.82
N THR A 136 1.55 -11.86 -3.81
CA THR A 136 0.72 -10.99 -4.63
C THR A 136 -0.68 -10.98 -4.04
N ILE A 137 -1.14 -9.83 -3.56
CA ILE A 137 -2.47 -9.65 -3.01
C ILE A 137 -3.38 -9.16 -4.13
N ARG A 138 -4.32 -10.02 -4.51
CA ARG A 138 -5.29 -9.74 -5.57
C ARG A 138 -6.65 -9.46 -4.95
N TYR A 139 -7.09 -8.22 -5.12
CA TYR A 139 -8.41 -7.73 -4.75
C TYR A 139 -9.34 -7.82 -5.96
N TYR A 140 -10.50 -8.41 -5.76
CA TYR A 140 -11.57 -8.40 -6.73
C TYR A 140 -12.61 -7.37 -6.30
N ARG A 141 -13.06 -6.54 -7.22
CA ARG A 141 -14.10 -5.52 -7.01
C ARG A 141 -15.28 -5.75 -7.95
N ASP A 142 -16.44 -5.21 -7.57
CA ASP A 142 -17.56 -5.02 -8.50
C ASP A 142 -17.50 -3.65 -9.19
N ASP A 143 -18.51 -3.36 -10.00
CA ASP A 143 -18.63 -2.11 -10.75
C ASP A 143 -18.85 -0.88 -9.85
N TYR A 144 -19.20 -1.10 -8.58
CA TYR A 144 -19.35 -0.05 -7.56
C TYR A 144 -18.11 0.08 -6.67
N ASN A 145 -16.96 -0.46 -7.11
CA ASN A 145 -15.71 -0.45 -6.37
C ASN A 145 -15.74 -1.18 -5.02
N THR A 146 -16.77 -1.98 -4.74
CA THR A 146 -16.84 -2.78 -3.53
C THR A 146 -15.94 -3.99 -3.67
N ILE A 147 -15.01 -4.18 -2.74
CA ILE A 147 -14.12 -5.35 -2.76
C ILE A 147 -14.89 -6.60 -2.35
N THR A 148 -15.13 -7.50 -3.30
CA THR A 148 -15.92 -8.73 -3.12
C THR A 148 -15.07 -9.92 -2.69
N LYS A 149 -13.78 -9.93 -3.04
CA LYS A 149 -12.89 -11.08 -2.76
C LYS A 149 -11.43 -10.66 -2.67
N VAL A 150 -10.67 -11.37 -1.84
CA VAL A 150 -9.22 -11.18 -1.70
C VAL A 150 -8.53 -12.52 -1.82
N ARG A 151 -7.46 -12.58 -2.62
CA ARG A 151 -6.60 -13.77 -2.77
C ARG A 151 -5.15 -13.39 -2.57
N VAL A 152 -4.41 -14.22 -1.83
CA VAL A 152 -2.96 -14.13 -1.76
C VAL A 152 -2.38 -15.20 -2.69
N ILE A 153 -1.62 -14.78 -3.68
CA ILE A 153 -1.00 -15.65 -4.69
C ILE A 153 0.49 -15.70 -4.39
N ASN A 154 1.02 -16.90 -4.23
CA ASN A 154 2.44 -17.11 -4.00
C ASN A 154 3.18 -17.19 -5.35
N GLN A 155 3.98 -16.16 -5.63
CA GLN A 155 4.86 -16.04 -6.78
C GLN A 155 6.31 -15.84 -6.33
N TYR A 156 6.71 -16.48 -5.24
CA TYR A 156 8.00 -16.28 -4.58
C TYR A 156 9.20 -16.45 -5.53
N LYS A 157 9.19 -17.46 -6.41
CA LYS A 157 10.32 -17.71 -7.32
C LYS A 157 10.59 -16.52 -8.25
N SER A 158 9.55 -15.94 -8.86
CA SER A 158 9.71 -14.77 -9.74
C SER A 158 10.04 -13.52 -8.95
N ALA A 159 9.37 -13.32 -7.80
CA ALA A 159 9.62 -12.16 -6.95
C ALA A 159 11.04 -12.16 -6.37
N ASN A 160 11.56 -13.32 -5.96
CA ASN A 160 12.94 -13.44 -5.45
C ASN A 160 13.97 -13.18 -6.54
N ARG A 161 13.70 -13.62 -7.78
CA ARG A 161 14.58 -13.30 -8.92
C ARG A 161 14.64 -11.79 -9.15
N GLU A 162 13.49 -11.13 -9.29
CA GLU A 162 13.42 -9.68 -9.49
C GLU A 162 14.03 -8.90 -8.31
N PHE A 163 13.77 -9.35 -7.08
CA PHE A 163 14.37 -8.77 -5.88
C PHE A 163 15.90 -8.86 -5.95
N ARG A 164 16.46 -10.04 -6.23
CA ARG A 164 17.91 -10.23 -6.34
C ARG A 164 18.53 -9.45 -7.50
N GLU A 165 17.81 -9.27 -8.61
CA GLU A 165 18.26 -8.42 -9.72
C GLU A 165 18.40 -6.96 -9.27
N ARG A 166 17.50 -6.46 -8.42
CA ARG A 166 17.50 -5.07 -7.94
C ARG A 166 18.42 -4.82 -6.74
N THR A 167 18.53 -5.79 -5.83
CA THR A 167 19.23 -5.62 -4.56
C THR A 167 20.53 -6.39 -4.46
N GLY A 168 20.87 -7.19 -5.47
CA GLY A 168 21.95 -8.16 -5.40
C GLY A 168 21.67 -9.28 -4.39
N ALA A 169 22.72 -10.00 -4.00
CA ALA A 169 22.66 -11.09 -3.02
C ALA A 169 22.79 -10.62 -1.56
N LYS A 170 22.75 -9.30 -1.30
CA LYS A 170 22.98 -8.70 0.03
C LYS A 170 21.92 -9.10 1.06
N PHE A 171 20.69 -9.33 0.62
CA PHE A 171 19.56 -9.66 1.49
C PHE A 171 18.95 -11.00 1.10
N ASN A 172 18.60 -11.80 2.11
CA ASN A 172 17.81 -13.00 1.91
C ASN A 172 16.32 -12.65 1.98
N LEU A 173 15.59 -12.92 0.90
CA LEU A 173 14.15 -12.69 0.87
C LEU A 173 13.45 -13.81 1.64
N GLN A 174 12.87 -13.49 2.80
CA GLN A 174 12.16 -14.48 3.60
C GLN A 174 10.69 -14.52 3.22
N ARG A 175 10.18 -15.70 2.84
CA ARG A 175 8.74 -15.91 2.68
C ARG A 175 8.06 -15.92 4.05
N VAL A 176 7.07 -15.07 4.24
CA VAL A 176 6.21 -15.11 5.42
C VAL A 176 4.88 -15.79 5.14
N LYS A 177 4.34 -16.47 6.15
CA LYS A 177 2.96 -16.94 6.12
C LYS A 177 2.05 -15.75 6.42
N THR A 178 1.28 -15.34 5.44
CA THR A 178 0.30 -14.28 5.58
C THR A 178 -1.04 -14.86 6.02
N THR A 179 -1.62 -14.25 7.04
CA THR A 179 -2.97 -14.60 7.51
C THR A 179 -3.90 -13.43 7.23
N ARG A 180 -5.08 -13.73 6.69
CA ARG A 180 -6.09 -12.70 6.42
C ARG A 180 -6.63 -12.23 7.77
N PHE A 181 -6.39 -10.97 8.11
CA PHE A 181 -7.01 -10.35 9.27
C PHE A 181 -8.35 -9.77 8.82
N LYS A 182 -9.45 -10.17 9.44
CA LYS A 182 -10.70 -9.40 9.33
C LYS A 182 -10.50 -8.12 10.14
N MET A 183 -10.23 -7.01 9.46
CA MET A 183 -10.39 -5.72 10.10
C MET A 183 -11.85 -5.56 10.50
N LYS A 184 -12.10 -5.26 11.77
CA LYS A 184 -13.39 -4.72 12.19
C LYS A 184 -13.61 -3.46 11.32
N PRO A 185 -14.77 -3.29 10.68
CA PRO A 185 -15.03 -2.05 9.96
C PRO A 185 -14.71 -0.90 10.90
N LEU A 186 -13.88 0.05 10.43
CA LEU A 186 -13.74 1.32 11.12
C LEU A 186 -15.16 1.87 11.16
N ASN A 187 -15.75 1.97 12.35
CA ASN A 187 -17.00 2.70 12.47
C ASN A 187 -16.73 4.05 11.82
N PRO A 188 -17.52 4.47 10.80
CA PRO A 188 -17.43 5.84 10.34
C PRO A 188 -17.55 6.69 11.60
N MET A 189 -16.55 7.53 11.87
CA MET A 189 -16.59 8.39 13.04
C MET A 189 -17.97 9.04 13.08
N GLY A 190 -18.64 8.89 14.22
CA GLY A 190 -20.07 9.15 14.38
C GLY A 190 -20.51 10.42 13.67
N GLY A 191 -21.61 10.30 12.93
CA GLY A 191 -22.38 11.45 12.44
C GLY A 191 -23.01 12.23 13.57
#